data_AF-A0A7C7HFV8-F1
#
_entry.id   AF-A0A7C7HFV8-F1
#
_cell.length_a   1.000
_cell.length_b   1.000
_cell.length_c   1.000
_cell.angle_alpha   90.00
_cell.angle_beta   90.00
_cell.angle_gamma   90.00
#
_symmetry.space_group_name_H-M   'P 1'
#
loop_
_entity.id
_entity.type
_entity.pdbx_description
1 polymer ?
#
loop_
_entity_poly.entity_id
_entity_poly.type
_entity_poly.pdbx_seq_one_letter_code
_entity_poly.pdbx_strand_id
1 'polypeptide(L)'
;MLFNGDDQYCQAHGGTVDKYIGDAIMVFFGDSKSLGHKDDAIVCIQMAIAMKKAWRSVRLSWENMGSLNHWTFELAFIQIHVRWKLWFSRSA
;
A
#
# COMPACT_ATOMS: atom_id res chain seq x y z
N MET A 1 -3.34 6.85 -12.31
CA MET A 1 -4.64 7.43 -11.89
C MET A 1 -5.22 6.77 -10.64
N LEU A 2 -5.02 5.46 -10.38
CA LEU A 2 -5.50 4.81 -9.16
C LEU A 2 -4.70 5.14 -7.88
N PHE A 3 -3.37 5.31 -8.00
CA PHE A 3 -2.46 5.41 -6.83
C PHE A 3 -2.01 6.83 -6.47
N ASN A 4 -2.51 7.89 -7.14
CA ASN A 4 -1.99 9.26 -6.98
C ASN A 4 -2.11 9.82 -5.54
N GLY A 5 -2.89 9.17 -4.67
CA GLY A 5 -3.03 9.54 -3.26
C GLY A 5 -2.40 8.56 -2.27
N ASP A 6 -1.73 7.49 -2.72
CA ASP A 6 -1.21 6.47 -1.82
C ASP A 6 0.16 6.83 -1.22
N ASP A 7 0.93 7.65 -1.93
CA ASP A 7 2.25 8.12 -1.50
C ASP A 7 2.20 8.96 -0.24
N GLN A 8 1.11 9.71 -0.04
CA GLN A 8 0.92 10.53 1.16
C GLN A 8 0.85 9.65 2.42
N TYR A 9 0.27 8.45 2.33
CA TYR A 9 0.20 7.51 3.45
C TYR A 9 1.58 6.90 3.71
N CYS A 10 2.32 6.58 2.65
CA CYS A 10 3.69 6.07 2.79
C CYS A 10 4.58 7.09 3.51
N GLN A 11 4.57 8.34 3.05
CA GLN A 11 5.36 9.42 3.66
C GLN A 11 4.95 9.72 5.11
N ALA A 12 3.64 9.74 5.40
CA ALA A 12 3.13 9.97 6.75
C ALA A 12 3.57 8.89 7.76
N HIS A 13 3.80 7.66 7.29
CA HIS A 13 4.25 6.54 8.09
C HIS A 13 5.76 6.25 7.93
N GLY A 14 6.53 7.10 7.25
CA GLY A 14 7.97 6.88 7.05
C GLY A 14 8.32 5.68 6.15
N GLY A 15 7.35 5.17 5.39
CA GLY A 15 7.56 4.16 4.36
C GLY A 15 8.10 4.79 3.08
N THR A 16 9.04 4.12 2.42
CA THR A 16 9.59 4.54 1.13
C THR A 16 8.99 3.68 0.02
N VAL A 17 8.35 4.30 -0.97
CA VAL A 17 7.81 3.59 -2.14
C VAL A 17 8.98 3.15 -3.02
N ASP A 18 9.07 1.84 -3.29
CA ASP A 18 10.09 1.28 -4.20
C ASP A 18 9.58 1.33 -5.64
N LYS A 19 8.40 0.75 -5.88
CA LYS A 19 7.77 0.70 -7.20
C LYS A 19 6.28 0.39 -7.13
N TYR A 20 5.61 0.66 -8.25
CA TYR A 20 4.25 0.19 -8.52
C TYR A 20 4.32 -1.02 -9.44
N ILE A 21 3.53 -2.04 -9.13
CA ILE A 21 3.43 -3.29 -9.89
C ILE A 21 1.96 -3.48 -10.26
N GLY A 22 1.56 -2.91 -11.40
CA GLY A 22 0.16 -2.92 -11.83
C GLY A 22 -0.74 -2.16 -10.85
N ASP A 23 -1.56 -2.90 -10.11
CA ASP A 23 -2.46 -2.44 -9.06
C ASP A 23 -1.90 -2.56 -7.64
N ALA A 24 -0.65 -3.03 -7.50
CA ALA A 24 0.04 -3.13 -6.22
C ALA A 24 1.07 -2.01 -6.06
N ILE A 25 1.28 -1.59 -4.80
CA ILE A 25 2.36 -0.71 -4.39
C ILE A 25 3.32 -1.47 -3.48
N MET A 26 4.62 -1.36 -3.75
CA MET A 26 5.67 -1.93 -2.91
C MET A 26 6.32 -0.83 -2.08
N VAL A 27 6.32 -1.00 -0.76
CA VAL A 27 6.81 -0.01 0.20
C VAL A 27 7.79 -0.69 1.16
N PHE A 28 8.94 -0.06 1.36
CA PHE A 28 9.94 -0.50 2.34
C PHE A 28 9.90 0.36 3.60
N PHE A 29 10.11 -0.31 4.73
CA PHE A 29 10.31 0.31 6.04
C PHE A 29 11.69 -0.07 6.56
N GLY A 30 12.39 0.89 7.17
CA GLY A 30 13.70 0.65 7.79
C GLY A 30 14.92 0.75 6.88
N ASP A 31 14.80 1.14 5.61
CA ASP A 31 15.95 1.26 4.69
C ASP A 31 16.74 2.57 4.86
N SER A 32 16.09 3.66 5.31
CA SER A 32 16.72 4.99 5.51
C SER A 32 16.77 5.45 6.98
N LYS A 33 15.71 5.21 7.75
CA LYS A 33 15.65 5.41 9.22
C LYS A 33 14.83 4.29 9.84
N SER A 34 15.49 3.33 10.47
CA SER A 34 14.84 2.22 11.19
C SER A 34 14.73 2.57 12.67
N LEU A 35 13.57 2.28 13.27
CA LEU A 35 13.35 2.34 14.72
C LEU A 35 13.57 0.96 15.38
N GLY A 36 13.85 -0.07 14.57
CA GLY A 36 13.97 -1.46 14.98
C GLY A 36 12.89 -2.32 14.32
N HIS A 37 13.21 -3.59 14.07
CA HIS A 37 12.37 -4.52 13.31
C HIS A 37 10.90 -4.61 13.78
N LYS A 38 10.66 -4.52 15.10
CA LYS A 38 9.31 -4.58 15.66
C LYS A 38 8.53 -3.30 15.38
N ASP A 39 9.14 -2.15 15.58
CA ASP A 39 8.48 -0.86 15.40
C ASP A 39 8.23 -0.57 13.93
N ASP A 40 9.18 -0.90 13.05
CA ASP A 40 9.02 -0.80 11.59
C ASP A 40 7.84 -1.67 11.11
N ALA A 41 7.67 -2.88 11.68
CA ALA A 41 6.54 -3.74 11.36
C ALA A 41 5.19 -3.17 11.86
N ILE A 42 5.16 -2.59 13.06
CA ILE A 42 3.97 -1.94 13.61
C ILE A 42 3.54 -0.76 12.73
N VAL A 43 4.49 0.11 12.38
CA VAL A 43 4.25 1.28 11.53
C VAL A 43 3.76 0.85 10.15
N CYS A 44 4.33 -0.22 9.60
CA CYS A 44 3.88 -0.77 8.33
C CYS A 44 2.42 -1.26 8.38
N ILE A 45 2.02 -1.95 9.45
CA ILE A 45 0.63 -2.42 9.62
C ILE A 45 -0.31 -1.23 9.80
N GLN A 46 0.11 -0.20 10.55
CA GLN A 46 -0.67 1.03 10.72
C GLN A 46 -0.91 1.74 9.38
N MET A 47 0.12 1.85 8.54
CA MET A 47 -0.01 2.37 7.17
C MET A 47 -1.04 1.56 6.37
N ALA A 48 -0.94 0.23 6.40
CA ALA A 48 -1.85 -0.63 5.65
C ALA A 48 -3.32 -0.46 6.08
N ILE A 49 -3.57 -0.27 7.38
CA ILE A 49 -4.91 0.01 7.91
C ILE A 49 -5.41 1.40 7.44
N ALA A 50 -4.54 2.42 7.46
CA ALA A 50 -4.88 3.77 7.01
C ALA A 50 -5.25 3.80 5.53
N MET A 51 -4.43 3.17 4.68
CA MET A 51 -4.71 3.03 3.25
C MET A 51 -6.04 2.30 3.02
N LYS A 52 -6.27 1.16 3.70
CA LYS A 52 -7.54 0.43 3.58
C LYS A 52 -8.77 1.27 3.95
N LYS A 53 -8.66 2.17 4.94
CA LYS A 53 -9.73 3.10 5.31
C LYS A 53 -9.97 4.16 4.23
N ALA A 54 -8.91 4.72 3.66
CA ALA A 54 -9.00 5.68 2.56
C ALA A 54 -9.66 5.06 1.33
N TRP A 55 -9.31 3.83 1.00
CA TRP A 55 -9.89 3.12 -0.14
C TRP A 55 -11.39 2.86 0.01
N ARG A 56 -11.92 2.79 1.24
CA ARG A 56 -13.37 2.75 1.47
C ARG A 56 -14.05 4.05 1.07
N SER A 57 -13.45 5.22 1.30
CA SER A 57 -14.06 6.49 0.89
C SER A 57 -13.99 6.70 -0.62
N VAL A 58 -12.88 6.30 -1.26
CA VAL A 58 -12.74 6.28 -2.72
C VAL A 58 -13.78 5.36 -3.35
N ARG A 59 -13.97 4.18 -2.74
CA ARG A 59 -15.00 3.24 -3.16
C ARG A 59 -16.40 3.86 -3.10
N LEU A 60 -16.76 4.47 -1.98
CA LEU A 60 -18.06 5.14 -1.82
C LEU A 60 -18.25 6.29 -2.82
N SER A 61 -17.19 7.04 -3.14
CA SER A 61 -17.29 8.12 -4.13
C SER A 61 -17.55 7.58 -5.54
N TRP A 62 -16.93 6.46 -5.91
CA TRP A 62 -17.19 5.79 -7.19
C TRP A 62 -18.60 5.21 -7.27
N GLU A 63 -19.12 4.68 -6.16
CA GLU A 63 -20.50 4.22 -6.05
C GLU A 63 -21.48 5.37 -6.30
N ASN A 64 -21.23 6.54 -5.69
CA ASN A 64 -22.05 7.74 -5.87
C ASN A 64 -21.96 8.35 -7.27
N MET A 65 -20.82 8.22 -7.95
CA MET A 65 -20.63 8.71 -9.33
C MET A 65 -21.25 7.79 -10.40
N GLY A 66 -21.92 6.70 -10.00
CA GLY A 66 -22.60 5.78 -10.93
C GLY A 66 -21.66 5.04 -11.88
N SER A 67 -20.34 5.09 -11.63
CA SER A 67 -19.30 4.49 -12.49
C SER A 67 -19.04 3.01 -12.15
N LEU A 68 -20.03 2.33 -11.59
CA LEU A 68 -19.95 0.93 -11.17
C LEU A 68 -20.32 -0.02 -12.31
N ASN A 69 -19.43 -0.19 -13.28
CA ASN A 69 -19.45 -1.41 -14.08
C ASN A 69 -18.95 -2.57 -13.19
N HIS A 70 -19.73 -3.63 -13.05
CA HIS A 70 -19.44 -4.73 -12.11
C HIS A 70 -18.06 -5.40 -12.29
N TRP A 71 -17.42 -5.25 -13.45
CA TRP A 71 -16.11 -5.80 -13.80
C TRP A 71 -14.91 -5.11 -13.10
N THR A 72 -15.05 -3.89 -12.60
CA THR A 72 -13.93 -3.14 -11.96
C THR A 72 -13.64 -3.58 -10.52
N PHE A 73 -14.44 -4.50 -9.97
CA PHE A 73 -14.56 -4.68 -8.53
C PHE A 73 -13.90 -5.95 -7.99
N GLU A 74 -13.69 -6.97 -8.81
CA GLU A 74 -12.89 -8.14 -8.42
C GLU A 74 -11.37 -7.90 -8.48
N LEU A 75 -10.92 -6.84 -9.18
CA LEU A 75 -9.50 -6.63 -9.49
C LEU A 75 -8.80 -5.53 -8.69
N ALA A 76 -9.47 -4.85 -7.75
CA ALA A 76 -8.83 -3.84 -6.90
C ALA A 76 -8.56 -4.40 -5.50
N PHE A 77 -7.90 -5.56 -5.41
CA PHE A 77 -7.24 -5.94 -4.18
C PHE A 77 -5.94 -5.16 -4.13
N ILE A 78 -5.93 -4.05 -3.39
CA ILE A 78 -4.70 -3.40 -2.98
C ILE A 78 -4.01 -4.34 -2.01
N GLN A 79 -3.28 -5.27 -2.60
CA GLN A 79 -2.37 -6.13 -1.92
C GLN A 79 -1.17 -5.27 -1.61
N ILE A 80 -1.23 -4.60 -0.46
CA ILE A 80 -0.03 -4.05 0.17
C ILE A 80 0.84 -5.27 0.51
N HIS A 81 1.68 -5.68 -0.43
CA HIS A 81 2.69 -6.69 -0.20
C HIS A 81 3.79 -6.03 0.61
N VAL A 82 3.63 -6.08 1.93
CA VAL A 82 4.70 -5.77 2.88
C VAL A 82 5.71 -6.91 2.80
N ARG A 83 6.57 -6.87 1.78
CA ARG A 83 7.62 -7.88 1.62
C ARG A 83 8.80 -7.46 2.48
N TRP A 84 8.83 -8.01 3.69
CA TRP A 84 10.00 -7.92 4.56
C TRP A 84 11.22 -8.54 3.84
N LYS A 85 12.35 -7.84 3.87
CA LYS A 85 13.60 -8.11 3.15
C LYS A 85 14.28 -9.39 3.70
N LEU A 86 13.68 -10.56 3.47
CA LEU A 86 14.20 -11.89 3.83
C LEU A 86 13.95 -12.97 2.76
N TRP A 87 13.45 -12.59 1.57
CA TRP A 87 13.13 -13.54 0.49
C TRP A 87 13.70 -13.15 -0.88
N PHE A 88 14.89 -12.53 -0.91
CA PHE A 88 15.67 -12.34 -2.14
C PHE A 88 17.18 -12.54 -1.93
N SER A 89 17.54 -13.50 -1.07
CA SER A 89 18.88 -14.10 -0.99
C SER A 89 18.87 -15.56 -1.46
N ARG A 90 18.06 -15.88 -2.47
CA ARG A 90 18.15 -17.12 -3.25
C ARG A 90 17.82 -16.84 -4.71
N SER A 91 18.72 -16.11 -5.36
CA SER A 91 18.94 -16.17 -6.80
C SER A 91 20.42 -15.85 -7.01
N ALA A 92 21.26 -16.81 -6.59
CA ALA A 92 22.54 -17.04 -7.23
C ALA A 92 22.29 -17.80 -8.54
#